data_AF-A0A0Z8BTA5-F1
#
_entry.id   AF-A0A0Z8BTA5-F1
#
_cell.length_a   1.000
_cell.length_b   1.000
_cell.length_c   1.000
_cell.angle_alpha   90.00
_cell.angle_beta   90.00
_cell.angle_gamma   90.00
#
_symmetry.space_group_name_H-M   'P 1'
#
loop_
_entity.id
_entity.type
_entity.pdbx_description
1 polymer ?
#
loop_
_entity_poly.entity_id
_entity_poly.type
_entity_poly.pdbx_seq_one_letter_code
_entity_poly.pdbx_strand_id
1 'polypeptide(L)'
;MTRADYLNQLEQALFQLHPSARQEALDYFNEYFDEKDNDEEAIIELGTPDEAAKEIIANLPEDALITEKDQASPHSSKPFDFNFDFDFQFDWENFFNNFKHSAYQARERIELTAKIEELPEFSNLQISLEDQALSVQSYDGETVLLHNPVSEDGSYQAFDYQLVQDSLYISSKPTPNHLYFSNNQISSAILKIPKKLLPLTSLNLKTTDSSLTIVDVQVCDQMIVNAKDSSISMTKVSCPSSALRLEDSTLTISDGQMSELKLEASDAVITLSSMSLSDARITLEDCVWKLKDFVLEKSLNCQAEDSVLTYKPSTDISLDIWEEDSSLKLPKDKAFTMMKEGDITHLSYKQENSPAQLVIHCQDCQLSVG
;
A
#
# COMPACT_ATOMS: atom_id res chain seq x y z
N MET A 1 -22.57 12.27 43.78
CA MET A 1 -21.58 12.75 42.81
C MET A 1 -22.08 12.30 41.44
N THR A 2 -22.01 13.13 40.40
CA THR A 2 -22.42 12.69 39.04
C THR A 2 -21.23 12.08 38.29
N ARG A 3 -21.47 11.26 37.25
CA ARG A 3 -20.43 10.72 36.36
C ARG A 3 -19.48 11.80 35.84
N ALA A 4 -20.03 12.94 35.40
CA ALA A 4 -19.24 14.07 34.93
C ALA A 4 -18.37 14.68 36.03
N ASP A 5 -18.88 14.76 37.28
CA ASP A 5 -18.09 15.24 38.41
C ASP A 5 -16.98 14.25 38.80
N TYR A 6 -17.24 12.95 38.64
CA TYR A 6 -16.27 11.87 38.91
C TYR A 6 -15.10 11.95 37.94
N LEU A 7 -15.37 11.93 36.63
CA LEU A 7 -14.33 11.92 35.59
C LEU A 7 -13.51 13.22 35.59
N ASN A 8 -14.14 14.37 35.88
CA ASN A 8 -13.39 15.64 36.01
C ASN A 8 -12.44 15.64 37.22
N GLN A 9 -12.84 15.06 38.36
CA GLN A 9 -11.96 14.94 39.52
C GLN A 9 -10.85 13.93 39.30
N LEU A 10 -11.16 12.81 38.63
CA LEU A 10 -10.19 11.80 38.23
C LEU A 10 -9.16 12.39 37.27
N GLU A 11 -9.57 13.17 36.26
CA GLU A 11 -8.66 13.85 35.34
C GLU A 11 -7.69 14.79 36.07
N GLN A 12 -8.20 15.56 37.04
CA GLN A 12 -7.37 16.47 37.83
C GLN A 12 -6.37 15.71 38.72
N ALA A 13 -6.79 14.60 39.32
CA ALA A 13 -5.93 13.76 40.15
C ALA A 13 -4.86 13.02 39.33
N LEU A 14 -5.15 12.69 38.06
CA LEU A 14 -4.22 12.07 37.11
C LEU A 14 -3.33 13.07 36.34
N PHE A 15 -3.27 14.33 36.74
CA PHE A 15 -2.47 15.36 36.05
C PHE A 15 -0.96 15.03 35.97
N GLN A 16 -0.46 14.18 36.87
CA GLN A 16 0.94 13.74 36.88
C GLN A 16 1.25 12.71 35.77
N LEU A 17 0.23 12.15 35.11
CA LEU A 17 0.39 11.25 33.99
C LEU A 17 0.55 12.01 32.66
N HIS A 18 1.21 11.38 31.69
CA HIS A 18 1.25 11.89 30.31
C HIS A 18 -0.18 12.07 29.75
N PRO A 19 -0.47 13.11 28.94
CA PRO A 19 -1.82 13.38 28.43
C PRO A 19 -2.49 12.18 27.74
N SER A 20 -1.72 11.37 27.01
CA SER A 20 -2.22 10.15 26.35
C SER A 20 -2.63 9.06 27.34
N ALA A 21 -1.83 8.80 28.38
CA ALA A 21 -2.14 7.81 29.41
C ALA A 21 -3.31 8.27 30.30
N ARG A 22 -3.43 9.58 30.53
CA ARG A 22 -4.56 10.18 31.23
C ARG A 22 -5.86 10.03 30.44
N GLN A 23 -5.84 10.33 29.13
CA GLN A 23 -7.02 10.19 28.28
C GLN A 23 -7.48 8.73 28.21
N GLU A 24 -6.55 7.80 28.06
CA GLU A 24 -6.84 6.37 28.02
C GLU A 24 -7.46 5.84 29.33
N ALA A 25 -6.95 6.28 30.49
CA ALA A 25 -7.55 5.98 31.78
C ALA A 25 -8.99 6.53 31.88
N LEU A 26 -9.22 7.76 31.40
CA LEU A 26 -10.55 8.37 31.42
C LEU A 26 -11.51 7.65 30.46
N ASP A 27 -11.05 7.25 29.28
CA ASP A 27 -11.85 6.55 28.29
C ASP A 27 -12.31 5.18 28.83
N TYR A 28 -11.41 4.43 29.49
CA TYR A 28 -11.77 3.16 30.11
C TYR A 28 -12.79 3.33 31.24
N PHE A 29 -12.60 4.32 32.13
CA PHE A 29 -13.55 4.59 33.20
C PHE A 29 -14.90 5.04 32.63
N ASN A 30 -14.88 5.79 31.54
CA ASN A 30 -16.08 6.24 30.85
C ASN A 30 -16.83 5.06 30.18
N GLU A 31 -16.12 4.11 29.59
CA GLU A 31 -16.68 2.85 29.07
C GLU A 31 -17.26 1.99 30.20
N TYR A 32 -16.59 1.89 31.36
CA TYR A 32 -17.11 1.19 32.53
C TYR A 32 -18.43 1.80 33.04
N PHE A 33 -18.54 3.14 33.03
CA PHE A 33 -19.81 3.82 33.32
C PHE A 33 -20.89 3.52 32.28
N ASP A 34 -20.54 3.35 31.01
CA ASP A 34 -21.50 2.99 29.94
C ASP A 34 -21.95 1.53 30.02
N GLU A 35 -21.10 0.62 30.53
CA GLU A 35 -21.44 -0.78 30.75
C GLU A 35 -22.32 -1.01 31.99
N LYS A 36 -22.35 -0.05 32.91
CA LYS A 36 -23.15 -0.11 34.14
C LYS A 36 -24.42 0.72 33.97
N ASP A 37 -25.59 0.07 34.05
CA ASP A 37 -26.89 0.74 33.91
C ASP A 37 -27.19 1.80 35.02
N ASN A 38 -26.38 1.86 36.08
CA ASN A 38 -26.56 2.77 37.21
C ASN A 38 -25.23 3.45 37.62
N ASP A 39 -25.10 4.74 37.31
CA ASP A 39 -23.95 5.59 37.65
C ASP A 39 -23.65 5.62 39.16
N GLU A 40 -24.66 5.52 40.03
CA GLU A 40 -24.46 5.56 41.48
C GLU A 40 -23.81 4.28 42.01
N GLU A 41 -24.14 3.13 41.40
CA GLU A 41 -23.51 1.84 41.71
C GLU A 41 -22.09 1.78 41.15
N ALA A 42 -21.87 2.27 39.92
CA ALA A 42 -20.54 2.36 39.33
C ALA A 42 -19.60 3.25 40.17
N ILE A 43 -20.08 4.38 40.70
CA ILE A 43 -19.28 5.24 41.60
C ILE A 43 -18.91 4.52 42.91
N ILE A 44 -19.80 3.68 43.45
CA ILE A 44 -19.52 2.90 44.67
C ILE A 44 -18.47 1.83 44.37
N GLU A 45 -18.57 1.14 43.23
CA GLU A 45 -17.64 0.09 42.81
C GLU A 45 -16.24 0.62 42.44
N LEU A 46 -16.16 1.81 41.83
CA LEU A 46 -14.91 2.47 41.44
C LEU A 46 -14.20 3.18 42.60
N GLY A 47 -14.88 3.43 43.71
CA GLY A 47 -14.35 4.19 44.85
C GLY A 47 -14.18 5.68 44.58
N THR A 48 -13.51 6.41 45.47
CA THR A 48 -13.35 7.86 45.27
C THR A 48 -12.37 8.16 44.13
N PRO A 49 -12.55 9.25 43.36
CA PRO A 49 -11.63 9.61 42.27
C PRO A 49 -10.16 9.72 42.70
N ASP A 50 -9.91 10.17 43.94
CA ASP A 50 -8.57 10.26 44.53
C ASP A 50 -7.96 8.89 44.85
N GLU A 51 -8.76 7.91 45.24
CA GLU A 51 -8.32 6.53 45.50
C GLU A 51 -8.05 5.81 44.18
N ALA A 52 -8.95 5.92 43.21
CA ALA A 52 -8.75 5.40 41.86
C ALA A 52 -7.49 6.00 41.21
N ALA A 53 -7.27 7.31 41.33
CA ALA A 53 -6.06 7.96 40.84
C ALA A 53 -4.78 7.44 41.51
N LYS A 54 -4.79 7.22 42.83
CA LYS A 54 -3.64 6.64 43.55
C LYS A 54 -3.35 5.22 43.10
N GLU A 55 -4.37 4.40 42.90
CA GLU A 55 -4.21 3.02 42.45
C GLU A 55 -3.67 2.95 41.02
N ILE A 56 -4.16 3.83 40.13
CA ILE A 56 -3.63 4.00 38.77
C ILE A 56 -2.17 4.45 38.83
N ILE A 57 -1.84 5.49 39.59
CA ILE A 57 -0.48 6.04 39.67
C ILE A 57 0.51 5.06 40.33
N ALA A 58 0.07 4.28 41.32
CA ALA A 58 0.93 3.33 42.05
C ALA A 58 1.26 2.07 41.24
N ASN A 59 0.34 1.63 40.37
CA ASN A 59 0.50 0.42 39.57
C ASN A 59 0.89 0.68 38.11
N LEU A 60 0.80 1.93 37.63
CA LEU A 60 1.38 2.32 36.35
C LEU A 60 2.91 2.41 36.43
N PRO A 61 3.63 2.06 35.35
CA PRO A 61 5.08 2.13 35.29
C PRO A 61 5.57 3.59 35.42
N GLU A 62 6.78 3.82 35.98
CA GLU A 62 7.35 5.16 36.25
C GLU A 62 7.43 6.08 35.01
N ASP A 63 7.36 5.53 33.80
CA ASP A 63 7.34 6.24 32.51
C ASP A 63 5.96 6.73 32.06
N ALA A 64 4.89 6.33 32.75
CA ALA A 64 3.57 6.94 32.61
C ALA A 64 3.49 8.31 33.32
N LEU A 65 4.42 8.58 34.24
CA LEU A 65 4.56 9.85 34.95
C LEU A 65 5.34 10.87 34.11
N ILE A 66 5.02 12.15 34.29
CA ILE A 66 5.79 13.26 33.72
C ILE A 66 7.16 13.33 34.45
N THR A 67 8.19 12.64 33.93
CA THR A 67 9.54 12.70 34.52
C THR A 67 10.30 13.97 34.13
N GLU A 68 10.77 14.72 35.12
CA GLU A 68 11.84 15.73 34.96
C GLU A 68 13.19 15.03 34.69
N LYS A 69 13.43 14.62 33.44
CA LYS A 69 14.79 14.47 32.88
C LYS A 69 14.81 14.83 31.39
N ASP A 70 15.43 15.89 30.86
CA ASP A 70 16.15 17.05 31.42
C ASP A 70 16.84 16.86 32.78
N GLN A 71 17.68 15.80 32.84
CA GLN A 71 18.78 15.51 33.80
C GLN A 71 18.68 14.20 34.64
N ALA A 72 19.41 13.20 34.12
CA ALA A 72 20.25 12.19 34.81
C ALA A 72 19.65 11.23 35.86
N SER A 73 19.55 9.94 35.51
CA SER A 73 19.32 8.75 36.37
C SER A 73 20.19 8.75 37.65
N PRO A 74 19.80 8.09 38.77
CA PRO A 74 19.83 6.61 38.84
C PRO A 74 18.88 5.87 39.84
N HIS A 75 18.60 4.59 39.53
CA HIS A 75 18.33 3.39 40.37
C HIS A 75 17.32 3.36 41.56
N SER A 76 16.44 2.33 41.53
CA SER A 76 16.29 1.21 42.52
C SER A 76 14.85 0.90 43.01
N SER A 77 14.34 -0.25 42.56
CA SER A 77 13.44 -1.25 43.19
C SER A 77 12.96 -1.08 44.65
N LYS A 78 11.63 -1.24 44.86
CA LYS A 78 10.98 -2.25 45.73
C LYS A 78 9.45 -2.26 45.56
N PRO A 79 8.76 -3.42 45.69
CA PRO A 79 7.30 -3.50 45.72
C PRO A 79 6.78 -2.95 47.05
N PHE A 80 5.80 -2.05 46.98
CA PHE A 80 5.09 -1.56 48.17
C PHE A 80 3.76 -2.30 48.30
N ASP A 81 3.63 -3.01 49.42
CA ASP A 81 2.46 -3.72 49.90
C ASP A 81 1.60 -2.75 50.73
N PHE A 82 0.39 -2.41 50.25
CA PHE A 82 -0.64 -1.78 51.05
C PHE A 82 -1.92 -2.61 51.01
N ASN A 83 -2.17 -3.27 52.14
CA ASN A 83 -3.45 -3.85 52.51
C ASN A 83 -4.47 -2.70 52.73
N PHE A 84 -5.25 -2.35 51.69
CA PHE A 84 -6.41 -1.46 51.83
C PHE A 84 -7.68 -2.32 51.90
N ASP A 85 -8.28 -2.33 53.07
CA ASP A 85 -9.53 -3.05 53.38
C ASP A 85 -10.70 -2.15 52.95
N PHE A 86 -11.15 -2.30 51.70
CA PHE A 86 -12.45 -1.78 51.22
C PHE A 86 -12.93 -2.63 50.02
N ASP A 87 -14.18 -3.10 50.07
CA ASP A 87 -14.85 -3.93 49.05
C ASP A 87 -15.00 -3.19 47.70
N PHE A 88 -13.93 -2.99 46.95
CA PHE A 88 -13.98 -2.53 45.56
C PHE A 88 -14.21 -3.74 44.65
N GLN A 89 -15.34 -3.73 43.93
CA GLN A 89 -15.67 -4.76 42.93
C GLN A 89 -15.15 -4.42 41.52
N PHE A 90 -14.37 -3.35 41.39
CA PHE A 90 -13.76 -2.99 40.11
C PHE A 90 -12.63 -3.97 39.73
N ASP A 91 -12.70 -4.47 38.50
CA ASP A 91 -11.73 -5.44 37.96
C ASP A 91 -10.44 -4.74 37.52
N TRP A 92 -9.60 -4.44 38.51
CA TRP A 92 -8.29 -3.81 38.30
C TRP A 92 -7.37 -4.65 37.43
N GLU A 93 -7.46 -5.98 37.49
CA GLU A 93 -6.64 -6.88 36.67
C GLU A 93 -6.99 -6.73 35.18
N ASN A 94 -8.27 -6.71 34.85
CA ASN A 94 -8.73 -6.49 33.48
C ASN A 94 -8.43 -5.06 33.00
N PHE A 95 -8.54 -4.05 33.88
CA PHE A 95 -8.11 -2.69 33.58
C PHE A 95 -6.64 -2.65 33.16
N PHE A 96 -5.71 -3.16 33.98
CA PHE A 96 -4.27 -3.10 33.65
C PHE A 96 -3.88 -4.00 32.47
N ASN A 97 -4.60 -5.10 32.24
CA ASN A 97 -4.38 -5.96 31.05
C ASN A 97 -4.85 -5.29 29.75
N ASN A 98 -5.92 -4.50 29.80
CA ASN A 98 -6.48 -3.80 28.64
C ASN A 98 -5.98 -2.36 28.50
N PHE A 99 -5.32 -1.82 29.53
CA PHE A 99 -4.62 -0.55 29.47
C PHE A 99 -3.50 -0.69 28.44
N LYS A 100 -3.77 -0.26 27.20
CA LYS A 100 -2.87 -0.38 26.05
C LYS A 100 -1.74 0.59 26.26
N HIS A 101 -0.72 0.18 27.02
CA HIS A 101 0.48 0.94 27.32
C HIS A 101 0.90 1.96 26.22
N SER A 102 0.29 3.14 26.24
CA SER A 102 0.64 4.23 25.33
C SER A 102 2.04 4.77 25.67
N ALA A 103 2.53 4.45 26.88
CA ALA A 103 3.90 4.67 27.34
C ALA A 103 4.90 3.55 26.95
N TYR A 104 4.56 2.25 26.97
CA TYR A 104 5.49 1.21 26.46
C TYR A 104 5.63 1.25 24.93
N GLN A 105 4.58 1.63 24.21
CA GLN A 105 4.69 1.92 22.77
C GLN A 105 5.54 3.15 22.47
N ALA A 106 6.01 3.90 23.47
CA ALA A 106 6.98 4.98 23.29
C ALA A 106 8.45 4.53 23.40
N ARG A 107 8.74 3.36 23.99
CA ARG A 107 10.12 2.92 24.28
C ARG A 107 10.76 2.04 23.20
N GLU A 108 9.99 1.44 22.30
CA GLU A 108 10.52 0.78 21.08
C GLU A 108 10.14 1.53 19.80
N ARG A 109 10.02 2.86 19.87
CA ARG A 109 9.85 3.67 18.66
C ARG A 109 11.18 3.80 17.96
N ILE A 110 11.37 3.00 16.92
CA ILE A 110 12.44 3.25 15.96
C ILE A 110 11.95 4.38 15.05
N GLU A 111 12.35 5.62 15.37
CA GLU A 111 12.19 6.74 14.45
C GLU A 111 13.09 6.49 13.23
N LEU A 112 12.50 6.60 12.04
CA LEU A 112 13.20 6.41 10.78
C LEU A 112 13.52 7.76 10.16
N THR A 113 14.79 7.93 9.79
CA THR A 113 15.27 9.07 9.03
C THR A 113 15.65 8.62 7.62
N ALA A 114 15.49 9.50 6.63
CA ALA A 114 15.91 9.20 5.27
C ALA A 114 17.42 9.39 5.13
N LYS A 115 18.17 8.28 5.05
CA LYS A 115 19.59 8.29 4.66
C LYS A 115 19.67 8.39 3.14
N ILE A 116 20.38 9.42 2.66
CA ILE A 116 20.62 9.59 1.23
C ILE A 116 21.96 8.92 0.92
N GLU A 117 21.94 7.94 0.03
CA GLU A 117 23.11 7.19 -0.41
C GLU A 117 23.32 7.40 -1.91
N GLU A 118 24.56 7.72 -2.29
CA GLU A 118 24.97 7.75 -3.70
C GLU A 118 25.29 6.32 -4.15
N LEU A 119 24.52 5.84 -5.13
CA LEU A 119 24.71 4.53 -5.73
C LEU A 119 25.57 4.63 -6.99
N PRO A 120 26.32 3.56 -7.33
CA PRO A 120 27.05 3.49 -8.59
C PRO A 120 26.09 3.50 -9.79
N GLU A 121 26.61 3.90 -10.96
CA GLU A 121 25.88 3.81 -12.22
C GLU A 121 25.60 2.35 -12.59
N PHE A 122 24.46 2.11 -13.24
CA PHE A 122 24.03 0.78 -13.67
C PHE A 122 23.19 0.90 -14.95
N SER A 123 23.18 -0.18 -15.73
CA SER A 123 22.32 -0.31 -16.91
C SER A 123 21.12 -1.23 -16.67
N ASN A 124 21.16 -2.12 -15.68
CA ASN A 124 20.08 -3.05 -15.37
C ASN A 124 19.59 -2.86 -13.94
N LEU A 125 18.27 -2.90 -13.75
CA LEU A 125 17.65 -2.73 -12.45
C LEU A 125 16.79 -3.93 -12.10
N GLN A 126 17.09 -4.55 -10.96
CA GLN A 126 16.30 -5.63 -10.39
C GLN A 126 15.81 -5.24 -9.00
N ILE A 127 14.50 -5.25 -8.81
CA ILE A 127 13.86 -4.87 -7.56
C ILE A 127 13.04 -6.05 -7.03
N SER A 128 13.28 -6.42 -5.78
CA SER A 128 12.46 -7.38 -5.03
C SER A 128 11.86 -6.68 -3.82
N LEU A 129 10.53 -6.55 -3.81
CA LEU A 129 9.78 -5.92 -2.72
C LEU A 129 8.88 -6.95 -2.02
N GLU A 130 8.90 -6.85 -0.70
CA GLU A 130 8.08 -7.59 0.26
C GLU A 130 7.78 -6.63 1.41
N ASP A 131 6.50 -6.43 1.72
CA ASP A 131 5.97 -5.58 2.80
C ASP A 131 6.49 -4.13 2.83
N GLN A 132 6.88 -3.56 1.68
CA GLN A 132 7.47 -2.22 1.61
C GLN A 132 6.98 -1.38 0.44
N ALA A 133 7.20 -0.07 0.53
CA ALA A 133 6.91 0.89 -0.51
C ALA A 133 8.20 1.47 -1.13
N LEU A 134 8.29 1.48 -2.47
CA LEU A 134 9.41 2.07 -3.21
C LEU A 134 8.89 2.94 -4.36
N SER A 135 9.49 4.13 -4.49
CA SER A 135 9.31 5.02 -5.63
C SER A 135 10.59 5.07 -6.46
N VAL A 136 10.50 4.78 -7.75
CA VAL A 136 11.59 4.89 -8.71
C VAL A 136 11.26 6.05 -9.66
N GLN A 137 12.11 7.07 -9.70
CA GLN A 137 11.88 8.24 -10.53
C GLN A 137 13.15 8.69 -11.23
N SER A 138 13.02 9.14 -12.48
CA SER A 138 14.12 9.84 -13.13
C SER A 138 14.24 11.28 -12.64
N TYR A 139 15.45 11.85 -12.70
CA TYR A 139 15.69 13.23 -12.30
C TYR A 139 16.91 13.87 -12.98
N ASP A 140 17.01 15.19 -12.91
CA ASP A 140 18.05 16.01 -13.57
C ASP A 140 19.38 16.09 -12.78
N GLY A 141 19.75 15.03 -12.06
CA GLY A 141 21.01 14.97 -11.31
C GLY A 141 22.12 14.19 -12.02
N GLU A 142 23.26 14.08 -11.33
CA GLU A 142 24.48 13.45 -11.87
C GLU A 142 24.74 12.04 -11.33
N THR A 143 24.20 11.68 -10.17
CA THR A 143 24.48 10.40 -9.49
C THR A 143 23.18 9.66 -9.20
N VAL A 144 23.23 8.34 -9.04
CA VAL A 144 22.03 7.63 -8.57
C VAL A 144 21.89 7.91 -7.08
N LEU A 145 20.68 8.28 -6.63
CA LEU A 145 20.42 8.52 -5.21
C LEU A 145 19.38 7.54 -4.69
N LEU A 146 19.68 6.86 -3.59
CA LEU A 146 18.71 6.11 -2.82
C LEU A 146 18.41 6.85 -1.53
N HIS A 147 17.16 7.25 -1.37
CA HIS A 147 16.60 7.74 -0.11
C HIS A 147 16.12 6.51 0.67
N ASN A 148 16.98 5.96 1.51
CA ASN A 148 16.73 4.74 2.27
C ASN A 148 16.24 5.11 3.69
N PRO A 149 15.04 4.66 4.11
CA PRO A 149 14.63 4.76 5.50
C PRO A 149 15.55 3.94 6.40
N VAL A 150 16.22 4.60 7.35
CA VAL A 150 17.10 3.96 8.34
C VAL A 150 16.75 4.40 9.74
N SER A 151 17.01 3.56 10.73
CA SER A 151 16.89 3.92 12.13
C SER A 151 18.00 4.88 12.56
N GLU A 152 17.72 5.76 13.52
CA GLU A 152 18.72 6.72 14.03
C GLU A 152 19.96 6.03 14.63
N ASP A 153 19.77 4.87 15.25
CA ASP A 153 20.84 4.05 15.83
C ASP A 153 21.59 3.19 14.79
N GLY A 154 21.14 3.20 13.53
CA GLY A 154 21.69 2.40 12.43
C GLY A 154 21.46 0.89 12.54
N SER A 155 20.62 0.44 13.47
CA SER A 155 20.26 -0.97 13.64
C SER A 155 19.39 -1.53 12.51
N TYR A 156 18.69 -0.67 11.78
CA TYR A 156 17.77 -1.04 10.71
C TYR A 156 17.91 -0.14 9.48
N GLN A 157 17.80 -0.75 8.30
CA GLN A 157 17.59 -0.08 7.01
C GLN A 157 16.54 -0.84 6.22
N ALA A 158 15.62 -0.11 5.57
CA ALA A 158 14.50 -0.73 4.86
C ALA A 158 14.92 -1.42 3.57
N PHE A 159 16.02 -0.99 2.94
CA PHE A 159 16.49 -1.55 1.68
C PHE A 159 17.96 -1.93 1.76
N ASP A 160 18.27 -3.10 1.21
CA ASP A 160 19.61 -3.51 0.85
C ASP A 160 19.81 -3.35 -0.65
N TYR A 161 21.04 -3.07 -1.06
CA TYR A 161 21.40 -3.04 -2.47
C TYR A 161 22.75 -3.70 -2.72
N GLN A 162 22.90 -4.27 -3.91
CA GLN A 162 24.14 -4.84 -4.39
C GLN A 162 24.31 -4.55 -5.87
N LEU A 163 25.49 -4.04 -6.25
CA LEU A 163 25.88 -3.96 -7.66
C LEU A 163 26.68 -5.22 -8.02
N VAL A 164 26.20 -5.97 -9.02
CA VAL A 164 26.97 -7.05 -9.63
C VAL A 164 27.16 -6.70 -11.10
N GLN A 165 28.41 -6.43 -11.48
CA GLN A 165 28.76 -5.91 -12.82
C GLN A 165 28.03 -4.60 -13.13
N ASP A 166 26.98 -4.66 -13.93
CA ASP A 166 26.19 -3.52 -14.40
C ASP A 166 24.69 -3.67 -14.06
N SER A 167 24.41 -4.51 -13.07
CA SER A 167 23.09 -4.82 -12.57
C SER A 167 22.97 -4.42 -11.11
N LEU A 168 22.10 -3.46 -10.84
CA LEU A 168 21.74 -3.04 -9.49
C LEU A 168 20.59 -3.90 -8.98
N TYR A 169 20.84 -4.61 -7.89
CA TYR A 169 19.85 -5.39 -7.17
C TYR A 169 19.43 -4.59 -5.94
N ILE A 170 18.13 -4.37 -5.78
CA ILE A 170 17.53 -3.75 -4.60
C ILE A 170 16.53 -4.73 -4.00
N SER A 171 16.67 -5.01 -2.71
CA SER A 171 15.74 -5.86 -1.97
C SER A 171 15.24 -5.15 -0.73
N SER A 172 13.94 -5.21 -0.47
CA SER A 172 13.40 -4.78 0.81
C SER A 172 13.82 -5.70 1.94
N LYS A 173 13.86 -5.15 3.15
CA LYS A 173 13.91 -5.90 4.40
C LYS A 173 12.55 -5.90 5.06
N PRO A 174 12.18 -7.01 5.74
CA PRO A 174 10.95 -7.07 6.50
C PRO A 174 10.96 -5.99 7.57
N THR A 175 9.81 -5.35 7.76
CA THR A 175 9.64 -4.37 8.83
C THR A 175 9.69 -5.08 10.20
N PRO A 176 10.55 -4.64 11.15
CA PRO A 176 10.44 -5.09 12.52
C PRO A 176 9.05 -4.79 13.10
N ASN A 177 8.53 -5.72 13.92
CA ASN A 177 7.18 -5.71 14.52
C ASN A 177 6.82 -4.46 15.36
N HIS A 178 7.75 -3.52 15.55
CA HIS A 178 7.63 -2.34 16.43
C HIS A 178 7.97 -1.00 15.72
N LEU A 179 7.96 -0.96 14.38
CA LEU A 179 8.21 0.28 13.64
C LEU A 179 6.97 1.19 13.60
N TYR A 180 7.13 2.42 14.11
CA TYR A 180 6.13 3.48 14.01
C TYR A 180 6.72 4.67 13.27
N PHE A 181 6.10 5.07 12.15
CA PHE A 181 6.48 6.28 11.43
C PHE A 181 6.00 7.51 12.21
N SER A 182 6.92 8.40 12.60
CA SER A 182 6.56 9.71 13.12
C SER A 182 5.83 10.50 12.02
N ASN A 183 4.52 10.72 12.18
CA ASN A 183 3.65 11.54 11.32
C ASN A 183 3.57 11.17 9.82
N ASN A 184 2.41 10.66 9.37
CA ASN A 184 1.79 10.79 8.02
C ASN A 184 2.63 10.68 6.73
N GLN A 185 3.91 10.33 6.81
CA GLN A 185 4.76 9.95 5.70
C GLN A 185 4.96 8.45 5.83
N ILE A 186 4.20 7.68 5.06
CA ILE A 186 4.67 6.35 4.68
C ILE A 186 6.08 6.60 4.13
N SER A 187 7.06 5.95 4.75
CA SER A 187 8.48 5.97 4.46
C SER A 187 8.81 5.37 3.09
N SER A 188 8.13 5.81 2.03
CA SER A 188 8.44 5.35 0.69
C SER A 188 9.90 5.68 0.40
N ALA A 189 10.72 4.64 0.30
CA ALA A 189 12.07 4.83 -0.21
C ALA A 189 11.98 5.42 -1.60
N ILE A 190 12.96 6.23 -1.98
CA ILE A 190 12.98 6.87 -3.29
C ILE A 190 14.30 6.53 -3.97
N LEU A 191 14.26 5.79 -5.06
CA LEU A 191 15.36 5.61 -5.98
C LEU A 191 15.27 6.68 -7.08
N LYS A 192 16.26 7.57 -7.12
CA LYS A 192 16.38 8.60 -8.15
C LYS A 192 17.45 8.22 -9.15
N ILE A 193 17.06 8.12 -10.42
CA ILE A 193 17.93 7.71 -11.53
C ILE A 193 18.21 8.94 -12.41
N PRO A 194 19.48 9.34 -12.61
CA PRO A 194 19.84 10.39 -13.56
C PRO A 194 19.31 10.10 -14.95
N LYS A 195 18.70 11.11 -15.60
CA LYS A 195 18.20 10.96 -16.99
C LYS A 195 19.30 10.55 -17.98
N LYS A 196 20.57 10.86 -17.70
CA LYS A 196 21.71 10.45 -18.54
C LYS A 196 21.93 8.93 -18.59
N LEU A 197 21.42 8.18 -17.61
CA LEU A 197 21.50 6.72 -17.56
C LEU A 197 20.30 6.04 -18.25
N LEU A 198 19.33 6.82 -18.72
CA LEU A 198 18.16 6.30 -19.43
C LEU A 198 18.40 6.34 -20.95
N PRO A 199 17.94 5.33 -21.71
CA PRO A 199 17.16 4.18 -21.23
C PRO A 199 18.01 3.11 -20.53
N LEU A 200 17.44 2.46 -19.51
CA LEU A 200 17.99 1.24 -18.93
C LEU A 200 17.98 0.11 -19.95
N THR A 201 18.91 -0.83 -19.83
CA THR A 201 18.89 -2.07 -20.62
C THR A 201 17.70 -2.92 -20.21
N SER A 202 17.61 -3.30 -18.93
CA SER A 202 16.52 -4.15 -18.44
C SER A 202 15.95 -3.68 -17.10
N LEU A 203 14.67 -3.95 -16.89
CA LEU A 203 13.94 -3.66 -15.66
C LEU A 203 13.19 -4.91 -15.20
N ASN A 204 13.57 -5.47 -14.06
CA ASN A 204 12.93 -6.66 -13.49
C ASN A 204 12.37 -6.33 -12.11
N LEU A 205 11.05 -6.49 -11.96
CA LEU A 205 10.30 -6.11 -10.79
C LEU A 205 9.60 -7.35 -10.24
N LYS A 206 9.87 -7.66 -8.98
CA LYS A 206 9.14 -8.67 -8.21
C LYS A 206 8.57 -8.00 -6.97
N THR A 207 7.25 -8.07 -6.78
CA THR A 207 6.58 -7.45 -5.63
C THR A 207 5.62 -8.43 -4.97
N THR A 208 5.59 -8.43 -3.65
CA THR A 208 4.66 -9.19 -2.81
C THR A 208 4.22 -8.27 -1.66
N ASP A 209 2.91 -8.12 -1.44
CA ASP A 209 2.37 -7.26 -0.37
C ASP A 209 2.96 -5.84 -0.36
N SER A 210 3.23 -5.27 -1.55
CA SER A 210 4.07 -4.09 -1.71
C SER A 210 3.46 -3.02 -2.60
N SER A 211 3.96 -1.80 -2.44
CA SER A 211 3.59 -0.64 -3.28
C SER A 211 4.78 -0.15 -4.08
N LEU A 212 4.65 -0.14 -5.41
CA LEU A 212 5.71 0.29 -6.32
C LEU A 212 5.22 1.41 -7.22
N THR A 213 5.92 2.54 -7.20
CA THR A 213 5.68 3.66 -8.12
C THR A 213 6.87 3.84 -9.04
N ILE A 214 6.65 3.98 -10.35
CA ILE A 214 7.69 4.25 -11.35
C ILE A 214 7.31 5.47 -12.17
N VAL A 215 8.20 6.45 -12.27
CA VAL A 215 7.95 7.71 -12.97
C VAL A 215 9.08 8.04 -13.93
N ASP A 216 8.73 8.22 -15.21
CA ASP A 216 9.60 8.73 -16.27
C ASP A 216 10.87 7.88 -16.48
N VAL A 217 10.69 6.55 -16.54
CA VAL A 217 11.76 5.57 -16.74
C VAL A 217 11.62 4.92 -18.12
N GLN A 218 12.68 4.97 -18.92
CA GLN A 218 12.74 4.31 -20.23
C GLN A 218 13.63 3.07 -20.18
N VAL A 219 13.23 2.02 -20.90
CA VAL A 219 13.92 0.72 -20.99
C VAL A 219 14.08 0.37 -22.48
N CYS A 220 15.24 -0.13 -22.89
CA CYS A 220 15.55 -0.37 -24.31
C CYS A 220 15.58 -1.84 -24.74
N ASP A 221 15.58 -2.80 -23.81
CA ASP A 221 15.49 -4.23 -24.12
C ASP A 221 14.19 -4.82 -23.58
N GLN A 222 14.11 -5.06 -22.26
CA GLN A 222 12.98 -5.78 -21.66
C GLN A 222 12.58 -5.29 -20.28
N MET A 223 11.26 -5.28 -20.04
CA MET A 223 10.65 -5.03 -18.73
C MET A 223 9.85 -6.26 -18.29
N ILE A 224 10.17 -6.81 -17.13
CA ILE A 224 9.47 -7.94 -16.53
C ILE A 224 8.89 -7.50 -15.19
N VAL A 225 7.59 -7.74 -14.98
CA VAL A 225 6.90 -7.41 -13.74
C VAL A 225 6.16 -8.64 -13.25
N ASN A 226 6.45 -9.07 -12.03
CA ASN A 226 5.73 -10.12 -11.33
C ASN A 226 5.20 -9.53 -10.03
N ALA A 227 3.88 -9.37 -9.95
CA ALA A 227 3.21 -8.76 -8.81
C ALA A 227 2.25 -9.76 -8.18
N LYS A 228 2.33 -9.90 -6.87
CA LYS A 228 1.37 -10.65 -6.05
C LYS A 228 0.91 -9.76 -4.90
N ASP A 229 -0.39 -9.68 -4.66
CA ASP A 229 -0.97 -8.87 -3.57
C ASP A 229 -0.42 -7.42 -3.52
N SER A 230 -0.14 -6.84 -4.70
CA SER A 230 0.66 -5.62 -4.81
C SER A 230 -0.04 -4.52 -5.58
N SER A 231 0.33 -3.28 -5.28
CA SER A 231 -0.13 -2.09 -6.02
C SER A 231 1.03 -1.48 -6.80
N ILE A 232 0.89 -1.44 -8.13
CA ILE A 232 1.90 -0.93 -9.04
C ILE A 232 1.34 0.25 -9.84
N SER A 233 2.06 1.38 -9.80
CA SER A 233 1.75 2.57 -10.58
C SER A 233 2.95 2.96 -11.43
N MET A 234 2.74 3.10 -12.74
CA MET A 234 3.77 3.50 -13.70
C MET A 234 3.29 4.71 -14.50
N THR A 235 4.16 5.70 -14.66
CA THR A 235 3.85 6.92 -15.42
C THR A 235 5.00 7.25 -16.36
N LYS A 236 4.71 7.51 -17.64
CA LYS A 236 5.70 7.85 -18.67
C LYS A 236 6.79 6.78 -18.85
N VAL A 237 6.39 5.52 -18.83
CA VAL A 237 7.29 4.38 -19.02
C VAL A 237 7.31 3.96 -20.49
N SER A 238 8.50 3.76 -21.05
CA SER A 238 8.69 3.28 -22.42
C SER A 238 9.51 2.01 -22.43
N CYS A 239 9.04 0.95 -23.10
CA CYS A 239 9.77 -0.30 -23.22
C CYS A 239 9.39 -1.06 -24.51
N PRO A 240 10.35 -1.57 -25.30
CA PRO A 240 10.01 -2.30 -26.52
C PRO A 240 9.44 -3.70 -26.23
N SER A 241 9.84 -4.39 -25.16
CA SER A 241 9.31 -5.71 -24.82
C SER A 241 8.94 -5.78 -23.34
N SER A 242 7.65 -5.88 -23.04
CA SER A 242 7.11 -5.91 -21.67
C SER A 242 6.38 -7.21 -21.40
N ALA A 243 6.73 -7.89 -20.31
CA ALA A 243 6.04 -9.07 -19.81
C ALA A 243 5.57 -8.83 -18.37
N LEU A 244 4.25 -8.76 -18.18
CA LEU A 244 3.60 -8.44 -16.92
C LEU A 244 2.80 -9.65 -16.43
N ARG A 245 3.00 -10.04 -15.18
CA ARG A 245 2.26 -11.09 -14.48
C ARG A 245 1.70 -10.53 -13.18
N LEU A 246 0.39 -10.61 -13.02
CA LEU A 246 -0.32 -10.04 -11.88
C LEU A 246 -1.21 -11.12 -11.24
N GLU A 247 -1.14 -11.24 -9.92
CA GLU A 247 -2.01 -12.08 -9.10
C GLU A 247 -2.50 -11.22 -7.94
N ASP A 248 -3.82 -11.11 -7.74
CA ASP A 248 -4.41 -10.32 -6.65
C ASP A 248 -3.89 -8.87 -6.58
N SER A 249 -3.57 -8.28 -7.73
CA SER A 249 -2.77 -7.05 -7.82
C SER A 249 -3.47 -5.93 -8.57
N THR A 250 -3.13 -4.70 -8.22
CA THR A 250 -3.56 -3.51 -8.96
C THR A 250 -2.41 -2.97 -9.81
N LEU A 251 -2.65 -2.79 -11.11
CA LEU A 251 -1.70 -2.17 -12.04
C LEU A 251 -2.31 -0.92 -12.66
N THR A 252 -1.63 0.21 -12.53
CA THR A 252 -1.94 1.44 -13.27
C THR A 252 -0.77 1.86 -14.12
N ILE A 253 -0.98 2.06 -15.43
CA ILE A 253 0.03 2.64 -16.33
C ILE A 253 -0.57 3.84 -17.05
N SER A 254 0.11 4.98 -16.98
CA SER A 254 -0.27 6.22 -17.67
C SER A 254 0.85 6.76 -18.55
N ASP A 255 0.48 7.32 -19.70
CA ASP A 255 1.40 7.91 -20.69
C ASP A 255 2.52 6.95 -21.13
N GLY A 256 2.22 5.66 -21.25
CA GLY A 256 3.20 4.62 -21.55
C GLY A 256 3.36 4.29 -23.03
N GLN A 257 4.54 3.82 -23.43
CA GLN A 257 4.82 3.33 -24.77
C GLN A 257 5.35 1.89 -24.71
N MET A 258 4.63 0.95 -25.32
CA MET A 258 5.03 -0.45 -25.34
C MET A 258 4.90 -1.01 -26.76
N SER A 259 6.02 -1.46 -27.34
CA SER A 259 5.96 -2.06 -28.67
C SER A 259 5.38 -3.47 -28.61
N GLU A 260 5.90 -4.33 -27.73
CA GLU A 260 5.35 -5.65 -27.45
C GLU A 260 4.92 -5.72 -25.98
N LEU A 261 3.65 -6.00 -25.74
CA LEU A 261 3.10 -6.19 -24.40
C LEU A 261 2.54 -7.61 -24.26
N LYS A 262 3.06 -8.37 -23.31
CA LYS A 262 2.46 -9.61 -22.81
C LYS A 262 1.95 -9.37 -21.39
N LEU A 263 0.65 -9.57 -21.15
CA LEU A 263 0.05 -9.43 -19.82
C LEU A 263 -0.73 -10.70 -19.49
N GLU A 264 -0.38 -11.34 -18.38
CA GLU A 264 -1.11 -12.46 -17.78
C GLU A 264 -1.59 -11.97 -16.40
N ALA A 265 -2.89 -12.03 -16.13
CA ALA A 265 -3.42 -11.58 -14.86
C ALA A 265 -4.58 -12.44 -14.35
N SER A 266 -4.59 -12.69 -13.04
CA SER A 266 -5.68 -13.31 -12.27
C SER A 266 -6.08 -12.37 -11.14
N ASP A 267 -7.38 -12.22 -10.88
CA ASP A 267 -7.91 -11.47 -9.74
C ASP A 267 -7.37 -10.03 -9.65
N ALA A 268 -7.11 -9.42 -10.80
CA ALA A 268 -6.38 -8.17 -10.90
C ALA A 268 -7.23 -7.00 -11.36
N VAL A 269 -6.87 -5.80 -10.90
CA VAL A 269 -7.44 -4.54 -11.39
C VAL A 269 -6.40 -3.80 -12.21
N ILE A 270 -6.62 -3.72 -13.52
CA ILE A 270 -5.68 -3.13 -14.48
C ILE A 270 -6.29 -1.87 -15.09
N THR A 271 -5.56 -0.76 -15.01
CA THR A 271 -5.91 0.50 -15.67
C THR A 271 -4.75 1.00 -16.51
N LEU A 272 -4.94 1.04 -17.82
CA LEU A 272 -3.99 1.55 -18.79
C LEU A 272 -4.62 2.79 -19.46
N SER A 273 -3.93 3.93 -19.42
CA SER A 273 -4.42 5.19 -19.98
C SER A 273 -3.35 5.91 -20.80
N SER A 274 -3.72 6.56 -21.91
CA SER A 274 -2.78 7.31 -22.75
C SER A 274 -1.63 6.43 -23.28
N MET A 275 -1.93 5.19 -23.67
CA MET A 275 -0.93 4.21 -24.09
C MET A 275 -0.68 4.25 -25.60
N SER A 276 0.58 4.06 -26.02
CA SER A 276 0.93 3.69 -27.39
C SER A 276 1.36 2.24 -27.43
N LEU A 277 0.58 1.39 -28.10
CA LEU A 277 0.80 -0.06 -28.20
C LEU A 277 1.05 -0.45 -29.66
N SER A 278 2.04 -1.31 -29.94
CA SER A 278 2.20 -1.87 -31.30
C SER A 278 1.52 -3.24 -31.41
N ASP A 279 2.04 -4.23 -30.68
CA ASP A 279 1.55 -5.60 -30.58
C ASP A 279 1.31 -5.96 -29.11
N ALA A 280 0.13 -6.46 -28.77
CA ALA A 280 -0.23 -6.82 -27.41
C ALA A 280 -0.94 -8.18 -27.34
N ARG A 281 -0.58 -8.99 -26.35
CA ARG A 281 -1.17 -10.30 -26.03
C ARG A 281 -1.53 -10.34 -24.56
N ILE A 282 -2.81 -10.46 -24.29
CA ILE A 282 -3.38 -10.28 -22.97
C ILE A 282 -4.21 -11.52 -22.62
N THR A 283 -4.01 -12.06 -21.43
CA THR A 283 -4.78 -13.18 -20.88
C THR A 283 -5.25 -12.77 -19.48
N LEU A 284 -6.57 -12.81 -19.27
CA LEU A 284 -7.23 -12.33 -18.06
C LEU A 284 -8.20 -13.38 -17.52
N GLU A 285 -8.17 -13.58 -16.20
CA GLU A 285 -9.10 -14.42 -15.44
C GLU A 285 -9.56 -13.61 -14.23
N ASP A 286 -10.86 -13.48 -14.00
CA ASP A 286 -11.43 -12.74 -12.87
C ASP A 286 -10.94 -11.29 -12.72
N CYS A 287 -10.68 -10.61 -13.86
CA CYS A 287 -10.03 -9.30 -13.86
C CYS A 287 -11.00 -8.14 -14.17
N VAL A 288 -10.63 -6.95 -13.68
CA VAL A 288 -11.20 -5.68 -14.13
C VAL A 288 -10.17 -4.92 -14.95
N TRP A 289 -10.34 -4.88 -16.28
CA TRP A 289 -9.42 -4.18 -17.18
C TRP A 289 -10.05 -2.93 -17.82
N LYS A 290 -9.37 -1.80 -17.69
CA LYS A 290 -9.71 -0.53 -18.34
C LYS A 290 -8.54 -0.05 -19.20
N LEU A 291 -8.71 -0.06 -20.52
CA LEU A 291 -7.78 0.52 -21.48
C LEU A 291 -8.41 1.76 -22.12
N LYS A 292 -7.90 2.94 -21.80
CA LYS A 292 -8.44 4.24 -22.23
C LYS A 292 -7.42 5.05 -23.01
N ASP A 293 -7.91 5.86 -23.92
CA ASP A 293 -7.13 6.86 -24.67
C ASP A 293 -5.86 6.26 -25.27
N PHE A 294 -5.97 5.08 -25.89
CA PHE A 294 -4.83 4.36 -26.44
C PHE A 294 -4.75 4.46 -27.96
N VAL A 295 -3.53 4.40 -28.48
CA VAL A 295 -3.21 4.25 -29.89
C VAL A 295 -2.66 2.84 -30.10
N LEU A 296 -3.16 2.16 -31.13
CA LEU A 296 -2.73 0.82 -31.51
C LEU A 296 -2.13 0.87 -32.92
N GLU A 297 -0.91 0.38 -33.11
CA GLU A 297 -0.26 0.39 -34.42
C GLU A 297 -0.55 -0.88 -35.24
N LYS A 298 -0.58 -2.06 -34.61
CA LYS A 298 -0.76 -3.34 -35.31
C LYS A 298 -1.87 -4.20 -34.70
N SER A 299 -1.66 -4.80 -33.54
CA SER A 299 -2.59 -5.81 -33.03
C SER A 299 -2.67 -5.86 -31.51
N LEU A 300 -3.88 -6.03 -30.99
CA LEU A 300 -4.11 -6.37 -29.59
C LEU A 300 -4.99 -7.60 -29.56
N ASN A 301 -4.47 -8.70 -29.00
CA ASN A 301 -5.22 -9.92 -28.77
C ASN A 301 -5.48 -10.07 -27.27
N CYS A 302 -6.73 -10.08 -26.88
CA CYS A 302 -7.18 -10.30 -25.51
C CYS A 302 -7.97 -11.60 -25.43
N GLN A 303 -7.56 -12.48 -24.53
CA GLN A 303 -8.34 -13.61 -24.05
C GLN A 303 -8.77 -13.31 -22.62
N ALA A 304 -10.07 -13.39 -22.34
CA ALA A 304 -10.60 -13.04 -21.05
C ALA A 304 -11.72 -14.01 -20.63
N GLU A 305 -11.68 -14.42 -19.38
CA GLU A 305 -12.71 -15.23 -18.71
C GLU A 305 -13.16 -14.50 -17.44
N ASP A 306 -14.46 -14.50 -17.16
CA ASP A 306 -15.07 -13.91 -15.97
C ASP A 306 -14.66 -12.44 -15.69
N SER A 307 -14.36 -11.70 -16.75
CA SER A 307 -13.70 -10.39 -16.64
C SER A 307 -14.58 -9.23 -17.08
N VAL A 308 -14.32 -8.06 -16.49
CA VAL A 308 -14.94 -6.78 -16.87
C VAL A 308 -13.95 -5.96 -17.70
N LEU A 309 -14.24 -5.78 -18.98
CA LEU A 309 -13.36 -5.14 -19.96
C LEU A 309 -13.94 -3.81 -20.44
N THR A 310 -13.12 -2.75 -20.41
CA THR A 310 -13.47 -1.45 -20.98
C THR A 310 -12.37 -0.97 -21.91
N TYR A 311 -12.70 -0.79 -23.19
CA TYR A 311 -11.81 -0.24 -24.21
C TYR A 311 -12.33 1.09 -24.72
N LYS A 312 -11.45 2.09 -24.79
CA LYS A 312 -11.71 3.38 -25.43
C LYS A 312 -10.51 3.79 -26.27
N PRO A 313 -10.46 3.41 -27.55
CA PRO A 313 -9.37 3.77 -28.43
C PRO A 313 -9.43 5.26 -28.80
N SER A 314 -8.26 5.89 -28.98
CA SER A 314 -8.17 7.29 -29.44
C SER A 314 -8.36 7.43 -30.95
N THR A 315 -8.16 6.34 -31.68
CA THR A 315 -8.28 6.28 -33.13
C THR A 315 -9.24 5.17 -33.53
N ASP A 316 -9.80 5.26 -34.73
CA ASP A 316 -10.65 4.19 -35.23
C ASP A 316 -9.82 2.93 -35.56
N ILE A 317 -10.28 1.77 -35.08
CA ILE A 317 -9.58 0.48 -35.18
C ILE A 317 -10.53 -0.60 -35.66
N SER A 318 -9.99 -1.61 -36.34
CA SER A 318 -10.77 -2.81 -36.66
C SER A 318 -11.02 -3.61 -35.38
N LEU A 319 -12.22 -4.15 -35.23
CA LEU A 319 -12.66 -4.91 -34.07
C LEU A 319 -13.05 -6.31 -34.51
N ASP A 320 -12.56 -7.30 -33.78
CA ASP A 320 -12.83 -8.70 -34.02
C ASP A 320 -13.13 -9.36 -32.67
N ILE A 321 -14.38 -9.69 -32.40
CA ILE A 321 -14.85 -10.09 -31.07
C ILE A 321 -15.49 -11.47 -31.19
N TRP A 322 -15.01 -12.42 -30.41
CA TRP A 322 -15.64 -13.71 -30.16
C TRP A 322 -16.16 -13.70 -28.74
N GLU A 323 -17.48 -13.80 -28.60
CA GLU A 323 -18.11 -13.89 -27.30
C GLU A 323 -18.84 -15.21 -27.08
N GLU A 324 -18.71 -15.72 -25.86
CA GLU A 324 -19.50 -16.81 -25.30
C GLU A 324 -20.13 -16.29 -24.00
N ASP A 325 -21.46 -16.30 -23.93
CA ASP A 325 -22.29 -15.84 -22.79
C ASP A 325 -21.93 -14.47 -22.19
N SER A 326 -21.28 -13.60 -22.98
CA SER A 326 -20.82 -12.30 -22.52
C SER A 326 -21.82 -11.17 -22.80
N SER A 327 -21.81 -10.15 -21.95
CA SER A 327 -22.60 -8.93 -22.12
C SER A 327 -21.80 -7.87 -22.88
N LEU A 328 -22.28 -7.48 -24.06
CA LEU A 328 -21.57 -6.55 -24.94
C LEU A 328 -22.23 -5.17 -25.01
N LYS A 329 -21.41 -4.13 -24.90
CA LYS A 329 -21.77 -2.74 -25.19
C LYS A 329 -20.84 -2.18 -26.24
N LEU A 330 -21.31 -2.15 -27.48
CA LEU A 330 -20.54 -1.73 -28.65
C LEU A 330 -20.90 -0.30 -29.12
N PRO A 331 -20.02 0.36 -29.91
CA PRO A 331 -20.29 1.67 -30.48
C PRO A 331 -21.52 1.67 -31.40
N LYS A 332 -22.40 2.66 -31.25
CA LYS A 332 -23.69 2.72 -31.98
C LYS A 332 -23.55 3.20 -33.42
N ASP A 333 -22.44 3.86 -33.72
CA ASP A 333 -22.09 4.44 -35.01
C ASP A 333 -21.41 3.43 -35.95
N LYS A 334 -21.13 2.21 -35.47
CA LYS A 334 -20.46 1.15 -36.23
C LYS A 334 -21.44 0.04 -36.63
N ALA A 335 -21.28 -0.44 -37.87
CA ALA A 335 -22.02 -1.58 -38.39
C ALA A 335 -21.15 -2.84 -38.30
N PHE A 336 -21.53 -3.75 -37.41
CA PHE A 336 -20.85 -5.03 -37.23
C PHE A 336 -21.45 -6.10 -38.13
N THR A 337 -20.59 -6.95 -38.68
CA THR A 337 -21.01 -8.22 -39.26
C THR A 337 -21.07 -9.24 -38.13
N MET A 338 -22.19 -9.96 -38.03
CA MET A 338 -22.42 -10.96 -36.99
C MET A 338 -22.55 -12.35 -37.61
N MET A 339 -21.81 -13.30 -37.05
CA MET A 339 -21.93 -14.72 -37.32
C MET A 339 -22.16 -15.44 -35.98
N LYS A 340 -23.02 -16.45 -35.96
CA LYS A 340 -23.30 -17.23 -34.75
C LYS A 340 -23.11 -18.71 -35.04
N GLU A 341 -22.29 -19.37 -34.23
CA GLU A 341 -21.96 -20.80 -34.33
C GLU A 341 -22.10 -21.45 -32.94
N GLY A 342 -23.23 -22.12 -32.70
CA GLY A 342 -23.55 -22.64 -31.37
C GLY A 342 -23.76 -21.51 -30.36
N ASP A 343 -23.02 -21.56 -29.26
CA ASP A 343 -23.06 -20.57 -28.19
C ASP A 343 -22.08 -19.40 -28.43
N ILE A 344 -21.17 -19.55 -29.40
CA ILE A 344 -20.22 -18.52 -29.79
C ILE A 344 -20.86 -17.57 -30.80
N THR A 345 -20.78 -16.28 -30.50
CA THR A 345 -21.10 -15.21 -31.43
C THR A 345 -19.81 -14.50 -31.84
N HIS A 346 -19.69 -14.23 -33.13
CA HIS A 346 -18.54 -13.59 -33.75
C HIS A 346 -18.98 -12.26 -34.37
N LEU A 347 -18.39 -11.17 -33.90
CA LEU A 347 -18.67 -9.80 -34.33
C LEU A 347 -17.42 -9.18 -34.93
N SER A 348 -17.50 -8.82 -36.21
CA SER A 348 -16.40 -8.21 -36.95
C SER A 348 -16.78 -6.83 -37.48
N TYR A 349 -15.91 -5.85 -37.22
CA TYR A 349 -15.92 -4.52 -37.81
C TYR A 349 -14.53 -4.24 -38.43
N LYS A 350 -14.50 -3.91 -39.72
CA LYS A 350 -13.26 -3.65 -40.43
C LYS A 350 -13.19 -2.20 -40.86
N GLN A 351 -12.13 -1.51 -40.45
CA GLN A 351 -11.85 -0.15 -40.86
C GLN A 351 -11.02 -0.15 -42.16
N GLU A 352 -11.47 0.54 -43.21
CA GLU A 352 -10.82 0.50 -44.53
C GLU A 352 -9.36 0.99 -44.52
N ASN A 353 -9.05 1.98 -43.67
CA ASN A 353 -7.77 2.70 -43.69
C ASN A 353 -6.90 2.46 -42.45
N SER A 354 -7.27 1.54 -41.56
CA SER A 354 -6.51 1.26 -40.33
C SER A 354 -5.95 -0.15 -40.36
N PRO A 355 -4.61 -0.33 -40.30
CA PRO A 355 -4.00 -1.65 -40.17
C PRO A 355 -4.17 -2.23 -38.75
N ALA A 356 -4.61 -1.42 -37.78
CA ALA A 356 -4.73 -1.82 -36.40
C ALA A 356 -5.96 -2.70 -36.15
N GLN A 357 -5.77 -3.84 -35.49
CA GLN A 357 -6.82 -4.80 -35.17
C GLN A 357 -6.87 -5.12 -33.67
N LEU A 358 -8.04 -4.96 -33.07
CA LEU A 358 -8.34 -5.40 -31.71
C LEU A 358 -9.15 -6.69 -31.78
N VAL A 359 -8.54 -7.78 -31.34
CA VAL A 359 -9.06 -9.14 -31.30
C VAL A 359 -9.39 -9.45 -29.84
N ILE A 360 -10.65 -9.76 -29.54
CA ILE A 360 -11.12 -10.06 -28.18
C ILE A 360 -11.83 -11.41 -28.19
N HIS A 361 -11.34 -12.35 -27.41
CA HIS A 361 -12.03 -13.58 -27.07
C HIS A 361 -12.50 -13.44 -25.63
N CYS A 362 -13.81 -13.48 -25.40
CA CYS A 362 -14.37 -13.30 -24.08
C CYS A 362 -15.41 -14.37 -23.76
N GLN A 363 -15.29 -14.97 -22.57
CA GLN A 363 -16.21 -15.95 -22.01
C GLN A 363 -16.73 -15.40 -20.69
N ASP A 364 -18.05 -15.37 -20.49
CA ASP A 364 -18.70 -14.89 -19.26
C ASP A 364 -18.30 -13.45 -18.85
N CYS A 365 -17.93 -12.62 -19.84
CA CYS A 365 -17.38 -11.29 -19.60
C CYS A 365 -18.43 -10.18 -19.70
N GLN A 366 -18.09 -9.01 -19.16
CA GLN A 366 -18.75 -7.75 -19.48
C GLN A 366 -17.81 -6.87 -20.32
N LEU A 367 -18.10 -6.71 -21.62
CA LEU A 367 -17.27 -5.95 -22.54
C LEU A 367 -17.95 -4.62 -22.94
N SER A 368 -17.27 -3.51 -22.70
CA SER A 368 -17.65 -2.19 -23.19
C SER A 368 -16.57 -1.63 -24.11
N VAL A 369 -16.93 -1.40 -25.37
CA VAL A 369 -16.09 -0.69 -26.34
C VAL A 369 -16.75 0.66 -26.62
N GLY A 370 -16.04 1.74 -26.31
CA GLY A 370 -16.54 3.11 -26.30
C GLY A 370 -16.00 4.02 -27.38
#